data_AF-A0A3S1RF95-F1
#
_entry.id   AF-A0A3S1RF95-F1
#
_cell.length_a   1.000
_cell.length_b   1.000
_cell.length_c   1.000
_cell.angle_alpha   90.00
_cell.angle_beta   90.00
_cell.angle_gamma   90.00
#
_symmetry.space_group_name_H-M   'P 1'
#
loop_
_entity.id
_entity.type
_entity.pdbx_description
1 polymer ?
#
loop_
_entity_poly.entity_id
_entity_poly.type
_entity_poly.pdbx_seq_one_letter_code
_entity_poly.pdbx_strand_id
1 'polypeptide(L)'
;VTAVTFTAPAKAAYEKFRNPASRYAIVGVFVAKGKDGVSVAVTGAGDDGVFRSKEIEAALAKNFAASALEGVKVPAKNLMTDIHASADYRANLIAVMAKRAVAAANA
;
A
#
# COMPACT_ATOMS: atom_id res chain seq x y z
N VAL A 1 -13.28 -15.85 -15.47
CA VAL A 1 -13.47 -14.38 -15.39
C VAL A 1 -13.48 -13.84 -16.82
N THR A 2 -14.53 -13.14 -17.24
CA THR A 2 -14.68 -12.64 -18.62
C THR A 2 -14.59 -11.11 -18.74
N ALA A 3 -14.88 -10.37 -17.67
CA ALA A 3 -14.69 -8.92 -17.59
C ALA A 3 -14.57 -8.46 -16.12
N VAL A 4 -13.95 -7.28 -15.91
CA VAL A 4 -13.91 -6.56 -14.64
C VAL A 4 -14.20 -5.09 -14.93
N THR A 5 -15.16 -4.52 -14.21
CA THR A 5 -15.58 -3.12 -14.36
C THR A 5 -15.48 -2.39 -13.03
N PHE A 6 -14.93 -1.19 -13.04
CA PHE A 6 -14.84 -0.33 -11.86
C PHE A 6 -14.89 1.15 -12.26
N THR A 7 -15.35 1.98 -11.33
CA THR A 7 -15.34 3.44 -11.50
C THR A 7 -13.90 3.95 -11.35
N ALA A 8 -13.41 4.71 -12.31
CA ALA A 8 -12.09 5.33 -12.22
C ALA A 8 -12.01 6.25 -10.98
N PRO A 9 -10.97 6.11 -10.13
CA PRO A 9 -10.77 7.00 -9.00
C PRO A 9 -10.35 8.40 -9.48
N ALA A 10 -10.59 9.42 -8.64
CA ALA A 10 -10.18 10.79 -8.93
C ALA A 10 -8.66 10.97 -8.84
N LYS A 11 -8.02 10.26 -7.91
CA LYS A 11 -6.56 10.21 -7.75
C LYS A 11 -6.15 8.78 -7.42
N ALA A 12 -5.07 8.30 -8.02
CA ALA A 12 -4.49 7.01 -7.66
C ALA A 12 -3.02 6.94 -8.06
N ALA A 13 -2.25 6.12 -7.35
CA ALA A 13 -0.91 5.75 -7.75
C ALA A 13 -0.50 4.42 -7.12
N TYR A 14 0.48 3.77 -7.75
CA TYR A 14 1.08 2.53 -7.28
C TYR A 14 2.58 2.71 -7.10
N GLU A 15 3.08 2.39 -5.90
CA GLU A 15 4.51 2.39 -5.62
C GLU A 15 4.98 1.01 -5.19
N LYS A 16 6.13 0.60 -5.72
CA LYS A 16 6.61 -0.78 -5.64
C LYS A 16 8.09 -0.84 -5.28
N PHE A 17 8.38 -1.42 -4.11
CA PHE A 17 9.72 -1.86 -3.75
C PHE A 17 9.98 -3.24 -4.36
N ARG A 18 10.87 -3.28 -5.37
CA ARG A 18 11.08 -4.44 -6.22
C ARG A 18 12.20 -5.32 -5.69
N ASN A 19 12.03 -6.64 -5.74
CA ASN A 19 13.14 -7.58 -5.65
C ASN A 19 14.14 -7.28 -6.79
N PRO A 20 15.46 -7.16 -6.52
CA PRO A 20 16.45 -6.80 -7.54
C PRO A 20 16.47 -7.75 -8.74
N ALA A 21 16.37 -9.05 -8.49
CA ALA A 21 16.48 -10.09 -9.52
C ALA A 21 15.15 -10.29 -10.24
N SER A 22 14.09 -10.64 -9.51
CA SER A 22 12.81 -11.03 -10.11
C SER A 22 11.91 -9.85 -10.46
N ARG A 23 12.21 -8.66 -9.93
CA ARG A 23 11.36 -7.46 -10.03
C ARG A 23 9.96 -7.61 -9.43
N TYR A 24 9.62 -8.73 -8.77
CA TYR A 24 8.38 -8.86 -8.00
C TYR A 24 8.34 -7.87 -6.84
N ALA A 25 7.12 -7.53 -6.38
CA ALA A 25 6.96 -6.63 -5.24
C ALA A 25 7.37 -7.37 -3.97
N ILE A 26 8.43 -6.93 -3.30
CA ILE A 26 8.62 -7.29 -1.89
C ILE A 26 7.50 -6.61 -1.10
N VAL A 27 7.28 -5.32 -1.36
CA VAL A 27 6.09 -4.59 -0.95
C VAL A 27 5.68 -3.64 -2.06
N GLY A 28 4.39 -3.64 -2.40
CA GLY A 28 3.78 -2.62 -3.23
C GLY A 28 2.54 -2.05 -2.55
N VAL A 29 2.32 -0.76 -2.71
CA VAL A 29 1.13 -0.08 -2.16
C VAL A 29 0.44 0.68 -3.28
N PHE A 30 -0.84 0.37 -3.47
CA PHE A 30 -1.74 1.11 -4.32
C PHE A 30 -2.63 1.99 -3.45
N VAL A 31 -2.68 3.29 -3.73
CA VAL A 31 -3.62 4.21 -3.10
C VAL A 31 -4.60 4.71 -4.15
N ALA A 32 -5.87 4.82 -3.78
CA ALA A 32 -6.90 5.41 -4.61
C ALA A 32 -7.83 6.27 -3.77
N LYS A 33 -8.21 7.43 -4.30
CA LYS A 33 -9.24 8.32 -3.77
C LYS A 33 -10.36 8.43 -4.79
N GLY A 34 -11.52 7.90 -4.43
CA GLY A 34 -12.75 7.95 -5.24
C GLY A 34 -13.87 8.70 -4.51
N LYS A 35 -15.08 8.62 -5.06
CA LYS A 35 -16.30 9.17 -4.42
C LYS A 35 -16.59 8.48 -3.08
N ASP A 36 -16.28 7.20 -2.99
CA ASP A 36 -16.52 6.36 -1.80
C ASP A 36 -15.42 6.47 -0.74
N GLY A 37 -14.45 7.37 -0.94
CA GLY A 37 -13.35 7.62 0.00
C GLY A 37 -12.00 7.08 -0.47
N VAL A 38 -11.14 6.76 0.51
CA VAL A 38 -9.76 6.33 0.28
C VAL A 38 -9.64 4.82 0.47
N SER A 39 -8.99 4.16 -0.49
CA SER A 39 -8.63 2.74 -0.41
C SER A 39 -7.13 2.57 -0.57
N VAL A 40 -6.54 1.70 0.24
CA VAL A 40 -5.11 1.39 0.24
C VAL A 40 -4.91 -0.11 0.21
N ALA A 41 -4.43 -0.64 -0.92
CA ALA A 41 -4.13 -2.05 -1.09
C ALA A 41 -2.63 -2.31 -0.98
N VAL A 42 -2.26 -3.35 -0.25
CA VAL A 42 -0.87 -3.79 -0.02
C VAL A 42 -0.64 -5.11 -0.74
N THR A 43 0.41 -5.17 -1.55
CA THR A 43 0.79 -6.33 -2.37
C THR A 43 2.15 -6.85 -1.96
N GLY A 44 2.30 -8.18 -1.94
CA GLY A 44 3.57 -8.86 -1.69
C GLY A 44 3.96 -8.97 -0.21
N ALA A 45 3.20 -8.36 0.71
CA ALA A 45 3.55 -8.35 2.14
C ALA A 45 2.74 -9.32 3.01
N GLY A 46 1.46 -9.55 2.68
CA GLY A 46 0.56 -10.38 3.49
C GLY A 46 0.87 -11.86 3.35
N ASP A 47 0.75 -12.60 4.43
CA ASP A 47 0.88 -14.08 4.44
C ASP A 47 -0.23 -14.76 3.63
N ASP A 48 -1.44 -14.23 3.67
CA ASP A 48 -2.62 -14.66 2.89
C ASP A 48 -2.89 -13.75 1.67
N GLY A 49 -1.82 -13.21 1.07
CA GLY A 49 -1.89 -12.46 -0.17
C GLY A 49 -2.14 -10.95 -0.01
N VAL A 50 -2.95 -10.40 -0.91
CA VAL A 50 -3.21 -8.94 -0.99
C VAL A 50 -4.24 -8.55 0.06
N PHE A 51 -3.98 -7.47 0.79
CA PHE A 51 -4.91 -6.97 1.81
C PHE A 51 -5.05 -5.44 1.75
N ARG A 52 -6.09 -4.93 2.44
CA ARG A 52 -6.29 -3.48 2.61
C ARG A 52 -5.76 -3.03 3.98
N SER A 53 -4.91 -2.02 4.02
CA SER A 53 -4.44 -1.45 5.30
C SER A 53 -5.44 -0.43 5.82
N LYS A 54 -6.18 -0.81 6.86
CA LYS A 54 -7.20 0.05 7.50
C LYS A 54 -6.60 1.23 8.24
N GLU A 55 -5.41 1.06 8.80
CA GLU A 55 -4.67 2.10 9.51
C GLU A 55 -4.29 3.24 8.55
N ILE A 56 -3.76 2.89 7.38
CA ILE A 56 -3.35 3.87 6.36
C ILE A 56 -4.59 4.50 5.71
N GLU A 57 -5.64 3.72 5.44
CA GLU A 57 -6.93 4.25 4.95
C GLU A 57 -7.50 5.31 5.89
N ALA A 58 -7.53 5.04 7.20
CA ALA A 58 -8.05 5.96 8.21
C ALA A 58 -7.25 7.26 8.30
N ALA A 59 -5.91 7.17 8.17
CA ALA A 59 -5.04 8.34 8.15
C ALA A 59 -5.26 9.21 6.89
N LEU A 60 -5.27 8.58 5.72
CA LEU A 60 -5.42 9.27 4.44
C LEU A 60 -6.85 9.80 4.19
N ALA A 61 -7.86 9.22 4.83
CA ALA A 61 -9.22 9.73 4.79
C ALA A 61 -9.35 11.13 5.43
N LYS A 62 -8.55 11.41 6.47
CA LYS A 62 -8.52 12.74 7.12
C LYS A 62 -7.74 13.75 6.29
N ASN A 63 -6.60 13.33 5.75
CA ASN A 63 -5.76 14.17 4.91
C ASN A 63 -5.05 13.30 3.86
N PHE A 64 -5.38 13.47 2.60
CA PHE A 64 -4.81 12.68 1.50
C PHE A 64 -3.43 13.23 1.10
N ALA A 65 -2.46 13.17 2.00
CA ALA A 65 -1.10 13.67 1.81
C ALA A 65 -0.08 12.78 2.54
N ALA A 66 1.19 12.83 2.11
CA ALA A 66 2.26 12.01 2.69
C ALA A 66 2.50 12.28 4.19
N SER A 67 2.29 13.53 4.62
CA SER A 67 2.42 13.94 6.02
C SER A 67 1.40 13.27 6.95
N ALA A 68 0.23 12.87 6.43
CA ALA A 68 -0.78 12.16 7.22
C ALA A 68 -0.31 10.76 7.66
N LEU A 69 0.74 10.23 7.03
CA LEU A 69 1.31 8.92 7.33
C LEU A 69 2.55 8.99 8.24
N GLU A 70 2.88 10.17 8.77
CA GLU A 70 3.93 10.29 9.77
C GLU A 70 3.52 9.62 11.08
N GLY A 71 4.40 8.78 11.62
CA GLY A 71 4.11 8.01 12.84
C GLY A 71 3.12 6.84 12.68
N VAL A 72 2.49 6.65 11.51
CA VAL A 72 1.61 5.50 11.26
C VAL A 72 2.43 4.21 11.30
N LYS A 73 2.00 3.27 12.15
CA LYS A 73 2.60 1.94 12.29
C LYS A 73 1.65 0.91 11.69
N VAL A 74 2.16 0.08 10.78
CA VAL A 74 1.46 -1.10 10.29
C VAL A 74 1.87 -2.27 11.17
N PRO A 75 0.93 -3.06 11.72
CA PRO A 75 1.28 -4.23 12.51
C PRO A 75 1.96 -5.28 11.62
N ALA A 76 3.02 -5.91 12.13
CA ALA A 76 3.68 -7.03 11.43
C ALA A 76 2.87 -8.33 11.49
N LYS A 77 1.78 -8.35 12.26
CA LYS A 77 0.86 -9.48 12.35
C LYS A 77 0.27 -9.76 10.96
N ASN A 78 0.26 -11.04 10.57
CA ASN A 78 -0.21 -11.52 9.26
C ASN A 78 0.63 -11.02 8.07
N LEU A 79 1.90 -10.68 8.30
CA LEU A 79 2.86 -10.42 7.23
C LEU A 79 3.82 -11.60 7.08
N MET A 80 4.18 -11.91 5.83
CA MET A 80 5.09 -13.02 5.54
C MET A 80 6.53 -12.69 5.97
N THR A 81 7.29 -13.73 6.31
CA THR A 81 8.75 -13.65 6.46
C THR A 81 9.39 -14.67 5.55
N ASP A 82 10.38 -14.24 4.77
CA ASP A 82 11.17 -15.10 3.90
C ASP A 82 12.65 -14.66 3.89
N ILE A 83 13.45 -15.28 3.02
CA ILE A 83 14.87 -14.97 2.85
C ILE A 83 15.14 -13.55 2.31
N HIS A 84 14.11 -12.84 1.82
CA HIS A 84 14.26 -11.51 1.23
C HIS A 84 13.86 -10.39 2.19
N ALA A 85 12.90 -10.64 3.09
CA ALA A 85 12.40 -9.65 4.02
C ALA A 85 11.67 -10.30 5.21
N SER A 86 11.96 -9.79 6.42
CA SER A 86 11.19 -10.11 7.62
C SER A 86 9.83 -9.40 7.62
N ALA A 87 8.90 -9.91 8.44
CA ALA A 87 7.59 -9.30 8.66
C ALA A 87 7.71 -7.82 9.08
N ASP A 88 8.60 -7.51 10.02
CA ASP A 88 8.84 -6.15 10.50
C ASP A 88 9.40 -5.23 9.40
N TYR A 89 10.29 -5.75 8.56
CA TYR A 89 10.82 -4.99 7.44
C TYR A 89 9.72 -4.71 6.40
N ARG A 90 8.84 -5.67 6.14
CA ARG A 90 7.66 -5.46 5.27
C ARG A 90 6.71 -4.45 5.88
N ALA A 91 6.42 -4.52 7.18
CA ALA A 91 5.60 -3.54 7.88
C ALA A 91 6.13 -2.11 7.70
N ASN A 92 7.45 -1.93 7.84
CA ASN A 92 8.10 -0.65 7.58
C ASN A 92 7.95 -0.22 6.11
N LEU A 93 8.25 -1.11 5.17
CA LEU A 93 8.16 -0.82 3.74
C LEU A 93 6.73 -0.44 3.31
N ILE A 94 5.68 -1.00 3.92
CA ILE A 94 4.29 -0.62 3.63
C ILE A 94 4.10 0.88 3.91
N ALA A 95 4.54 1.37 5.07
CA ALA A 95 4.42 2.78 5.41
C ALA A 95 5.23 3.68 4.45
N VAL A 96 6.43 3.26 4.08
CA VAL A 96 7.30 4.01 3.14
C VAL A 96 6.68 4.04 1.74
N MET A 97 6.21 2.90 1.22
CA MET A 97 5.56 2.83 -0.11
C MET A 97 4.23 3.59 -0.14
N ALA A 98 3.45 3.56 0.95
CA ALA A 98 2.22 4.33 1.05
C ALA A 98 2.48 5.84 0.97
N LYS A 99 3.54 6.35 1.62
CA LYS A 99 3.96 7.76 1.53
C LYS A 99 4.33 8.16 0.11
N ARG A 100 5.10 7.31 -0.58
CA ARG A 100 5.47 7.55 -1.98
C ARG A 100 4.24 7.51 -2.89
N ALA A 101 3.36 6.54 -2.69
CA ALA A 101 2.15 6.37 -3.49
C ALA A 101 1.22 7.58 -3.35
N VAL A 102 0.96 8.08 -2.13
CA VAL A 102 0.10 9.27 -1.97
C VAL A 102 0.77 10.54 -2.50
N ALA A 103 2.10 10.66 -2.44
CA ALA A 103 2.81 11.76 -3.07
C ALA A 103 2.66 11.72 -4.60
N ALA A 104 2.88 10.54 -5.22
CA ALA A 104 2.71 10.34 -6.65
C ALA A 104 1.25 10.55 -7.11
N ALA A 105 0.26 10.14 -6.32
CA ALA A 105 -1.16 10.36 -6.62
C ALA A 105 -1.60 11.83 -6.55
N ASN A 106 -0.76 12.70 -5.95
CA ASN A 106 -1.01 14.13 -5.84
C ASN A 106 -0.17 14.99 -6.80
N ALA A 107 0.81 14.38 -7.48
CA ALA A 107 1.57 15.02 -8.55
C ALA A 107 0.70 15.24 -9.79
#